data_AF-A0A961MLH4-F1
#
_entry.id   AF-A0A961MLH4-F1
#
_cell.length_a   1.000
_cell.length_b   1.000
_cell.length_c   1.000
_cell.angle_alpha   90.00
_cell.angle_beta   90.00
_cell.angle_gamma   90.00
#
_symmetry.space_group_name_H-M   'P 1'
#
loop_
_entity.id
_entity.type
_entity.pdbx_description
1 polymer ?
#
loop_
_entity_poly.entity_id
_entity_poly.type
_entity_poly.pdbx_seq_one_letter_code
_entity_poly.pdbx_strand_id
1 'polypeptide(L)'
;LKELERAGVVVPVPNEAGVVAYHLTEAGEDLRPIVMAMGFWGQRWVESQLSLKNLDPSLLMWDMRRNLDPKPLPPRRCTIKFQFPELVPARRCWWLVVEGATVDLCGFDPGFEVDVLVTASLRSMTAIWMGLAKLGRETAEGRV
;
A
#
# COMPACT_ATOMS: atom_id res chain seq x y z
N LEU A 1 -14.63 -13.12 -0.64
CA LEU A 1 -14.47 -14.13 0.43
C LEU A 1 -15.48 -15.27 0.32
N LYS A 2 -16.80 -15.00 0.20
CA LYS A 2 -17.81 -16.07 0.03
C LYS A 2 -17.51 -17.06 -1.11
N GLU A 3 -16.95 -16.61 -2.22
CA GLU A 3 -16.54 -17.50 -3.32
C GLU A 3 -15.33 -18.39 -2.97
N LEU A 4 -14.34 -17.83 -2.27
CA LEU A 4 -13.18 -18.59 -1.79
C LEU A 4 -13.57 -19.59 -0.70
N GLU A 5 -14.53 -19.22 0.16
CA GLU A 5 -15.12 -20.11 1.15
C GLU A 5 -15.88 -21.25 0.47
N ARG A 6 -16.73 -20.93 -0.50
CA ARG A 6 -17.44 -21.94 -1.31
C ARG A 6 -16.49 -22.84 -2.09
N ALA A 7 -15.34 -22.33 -2.53
CA ALA A 7 -14.29 -23.09 -3.20
C ALA A 7 -13.40 -23.89 -2.22
N GLY A 8 -13.63 -23.78 -0.89
CA GLY A 8 -12.86 -24.50 0.11
C GLY A 8 -11.43 -23.98 0.31
N VAL A 9 -11.14 -22.75 -0.13
CA VAL A 9 -9.81 -22.11 -0.01
C VAL A 9 -9.65 -21.41 1.34
N VAL A 10 -10.75 -20.87 1.88
CA VAL A 10 -10.77 -20.24 3.22
C VAL A 10 -11.92 -20.79 4.05
N VAL A 11 -11.78 -20.71 5.37
CA VAL A 11 -12.83 -21.07 6.33
C VAL A 11 -13.07 -19.92 7.32
N PRO A 12 -14.32 -19.62 7.67
CA PRO A 12 -14.64 -18.65 8.71
C PRO A 12 -14.27 -19.23 10.08
N VAL A 13 -13.55 -18.44 10.88
CA VAL A 13 -13.17 -18.76 12.26
C VAL A 13 -13.68 -17.63 13.16
N PRO A 14 -14.57 -17.91 14.13
CA PRO A 14 -15.02 -16.89 15.07
C PRO A 14 -13.85 -16.47 15.97
N ASN A 15 -13.66 -15.16 16.14
CA ASN A 15 -12.75 -14.65 17.16
C ASN A 15 -13.48 -14.37 18.49
N GLU A 16 -12.72 -14.18 19.58
CA GLU A 16 -13.24 -13.92 20.93
C GLU A 16 -14.11 -12.65 21.01
N ALA A 17 -13.98 -11.73 20.06
CA ALA A 17 -14.76 -10.49 19.96
C ALA A 17 -16.04 -10.63 19.11
N GLY A 18 -16.39 -11.85 18.67
CA GLY A 18 -17.57 -12.10 17.83
C GLY A 18 -17.43 -11.69 16.37
N VAL A 19 -16.22 -11.31 15.93
CA VAL A 19 -15.91 -11.00 14.53
C VAL A 19 -15.43 -12.27 13.84
N VAL A 20 -15.95 -12.53 12.64
CA VAL A 20 -15.55 -13.68 11.82
C VAL A 20 -14.23 -13.36 11.10
N ALA A 21 -13.15 -14.01 11.52
CA ALA A 21 -11.90 -14.04 10.79
C ALA A 21 -11.95 -15.13 9.71
N TYR A 22 -11.08 -15.05 8.70
CA TYR A 22 -10.97 -16.09 7.67
C TYR A 22 -9.55 -16.65 7.68
N HIS A 23 -9.44 -17.97 7.74
CA HIS A 23 -8.17 -18.69 7.71
C HIS A 23 -8.08 -19.52 6.43
N LEU A 24 -6.86 -19.69 5.91
CA LEU A 24 -6.62 -20.60 4.79
C LEU A 24 -6.86 -22.05 5.23
N THR A 25 -7.48 -22.83 4.35
CA THR A 25 -7.54 -24.29 4.48
C THR A 25 -6.23 -24.91 4.01
N GLU A 26 -6.09 -26.24 4.13
CA GLU A 26 -5.01 -26.98 3.48
C GLU A 26 -4.95 -26.70 1.96
N ALA A 27 -6.10 -26.75 1.29
CA ALA A 27 -6.20 -26.41 -0.13
C ALA A 27 -5.82 -24.95 -0.43
N GLY A 28 -6.11 -24.02 0.50
CA GLY A 28 -5.70 -22.63 0.38
C GLY A 28 -4.21 -22.40 0.60
N GLU A 29 -3.59 -23.15 1.51
CA GLU A 29 -2.14 -23.13 1.72
C GLU A 29 -1.39 -23.74 0.53
N ASP A 30 -1.92 -24.78 -0.10
CA ASP A 30 -1.36 -25.37 -1.33
C ASP A 30 -1.32 -24.40 -2.52
N LEU A 31 -2.19 -23.37 -2.53
CA LEU A 31 -2.13 -22.31 -3.53
C LEU A 31 -0.98 -21.32 -3.30
N ARG A 32 -0.47 -21.20 -2.07
CA ARG A 32 0.61 -20.26 -1.72
C ARG A 32 1.83 -20.37 -2.65
N PRO A 33 2.45 -21.55 -2.87
CA PRO A 33 3.61 -21.65 -3.76
C PRO A 33 3.29 -21.23 -5.20
N ILE A 34 2.07 -21.46 -5.69
CA ILE A 34 1.66 -21.08 -7.04
C ILE A 34 1.55 -19.56 -7.16
N VAL A 35 0.89 -18.91 -6.19
CA VAL A 35 0.77 -17.45 -6.13
C VAL A 35 2.16 -16.81 -6.04
N MET A 36 3.05 -17.36 -5.22
CA MET A 36 4.44 -16.89 -5.11
C MET A 36 5.21 -17.07 -6.41
N ALA A 37 5.11 -18.23 -7.06
CA ALA A 37 5.76 -18.50 -8.34
C ALA A 37 5.29 -17.54 -9.44
N MET A 38 4.00 -17.24 -9.49
CA MET A 38 3.44 -16.22 -10.39
C MET A 38 4.01 -14.84 -10.09
N GLY A 39 4.17 -14.49 -8.81
CA GLY A 39 4.83 -13.26 -8.36
C GLY A 39 6.28 -13.16 -8.83
N PHE A 40 7.09 -14.22 -8.63
CA PHE A 40 8.49 -14.26 -9.09
C PHE A 40 8.61 -14.18 -10.62
N TRP A 41 7.75 -14.89 -11.34
CA TRP A 41 7.68 -14.80 -12.79
C TRP A 41 7.35 -13.37 -13.23
N GLY A 42 6.34 -12.76 -12.60
CA GLY A 42 5.94 -11.38 -12.88
C GLY A 42 7.08 -10.39 -12.64
N GLN A 43 7.76 -10.49 -11.49
CA GLN A 43 8.93 -9.67 -11.18
C GLN A 43 10.05 -9.80 -12.21
N ARG A 44 10.30 -11.02 -12.72
CA ARG A 44 11.40 -11.29 -13.65
C ARG A 44 11.13 -10.79 -15.07
N TRP A 45 9.87 -10.82 -15.51
CA TRP A 45 9.52 -10.63 -16.92
C TRP A 45 8.63 -9.42 -17.21
N VAL A 46 7.91 -8.88 -16.22
CA VAL A 46 7.13 -7.66 -16.39
C VAL A 46 8.06 -6.46 -16.24
N GLU A 47 8.30 -5.75 -17.34
CA GLU A 47 9.16 -4.57 -17.31
C GLU A 47 8.61 -3.50 -16.38
N SER A 48 9.50 -2.88 -15.61
CA SER A 48 9.19 -1.75 -14.72
C SER A 48 8.57 -0.56 -15.44
N GLN A 49 8.79 -0.42 -16.75
CA GLN A 49 8.14 0.62 -17.54
C GLN A 49 6.67 0.32 -17.84
N LEU A 50 6.29 -0.96 -17.97
CA LEU A 50 4.90 -1.38 -18.14
C LEU A 50 4.10 -1.20 -16.84
N SER A 51 4.70 -1.50 -15.68
CA SER A 51 4.06 -1.26 -14.38
C SER A 51 3.78 0.24 -14.12
N LEU A 52 4.62 1.13 -14.65
CA LEU A 52 4.45 2.58 -14.54
C LEU A 52 3.50 3.21 -15.58
N LYS A 53 2.86 2.44 -16.47
CA LYS A 53 1.89 2.99 -17.46
C LYS A 53 0.48 3.12 -16.88
N ASN A 54 0.02 2.13 -16.11
CA ASN A 54 -1.32 2.08 -15.54
C ASN A 54 -1.26 2.19 -14.01
N LEU A 55 -0.85 3.36 -13.54
CA LEU A 55 -0.67 3.59 -12.12
C LEU A 55 -1.99 3.89 -11.43
N ASP A 56 -2.24 3.17 -10.34
CA ASP A 56 -3.38 3.42 -9.46
C ASP A 56 -2.87 3.96 -8.11
N PRO A 57 -3.20 5.22 -7.73
CA PRO A 57 -2.79 5.79 -6.45
C PRO A 57 -3.31 4.98 -5.26
N SER A 58 -4.50 4.37 -5.35
CA SER A 58 -5.08 3.59 -4.26
C SER A 58 -4.23 2.34 -3.98
N LEU A 59 -3.71 1.69 -5.02
CA LEU A 59 -2.81 0.53 -4.87
C LEU A 59 -1.46 0.93 -4.26
N LEU A 60 -0.87 2.03 -4.75
CA LEU A 60 0.38 2.56 -4.20
C LEU A 60 0.21 2.89 -2.71
N MET A 61 -0.81 3.67 -2.37
CA MET A 61 -1.05 4.11 -0.99
C MET A 61 -1.38 2.94 -0.06
N TRP A 62 -2.09 1.93 -0.55
CA TRP A 62 -2.35 0.71 0.20
C TRP A 62 -1.08 -0.10 0.45
N ASP A 63 -0.21 -0.21 -0.56
CA ASP A 63 1.08 -0.89 -0.42
C ASP A 63 2.01 -0.13 0.54
N MET A 64 1.98 1.20 0.53
CA MET A 64 2.66 2.02 1.53
C MET A 64 2.15 1.77 2.93
N ARG A 65 0.83 1.80 3.13
CA ARG A 65 0.19 1.53 4.44
C ARG A 65 0.67 0.22 5.05
N ARG A 66 0.72 -0.87 4.26
CA ARG A 66 1.02 -2.21 4.77
C ARG A 66 2.52 -2.48 5.00
N ASN A 67 3.42 -1.71 4.38
CA ASN A 67 4.87 -1.94 4.47
C ASN A 67 5.64 -0.79 5.14
N LEU A 68 4.98 0.32 5.50
CA LEU A 68 5.63 1.40 6.25
C LEU A 68 6.10 0.86 7.61
N ASP A 69 7.38 1.02 7.92
CA ASP A 69 7.92 0.70 9.25
C ASP A 69 7.66 1.90 10.19
N PRO A 70 6.81 1.75 11.23
CA PRO A 70 6.52 2.85 12.14
C PRO A 70 7.57 3.01 13.26
N LYS A 71 8.48 2.04 13.45
CA LYS A 71 9.49 2.07 14.53
C LYS A 71 10.38 3.32 14.59
N PRO A 72 10.84 3.91 13.47
CA PRO A 72 11.68 5.11 13.52
C PRO A 72 10.88 6.41 13.81
N LEU A 73 9.55 6.36 13.81
CA LEU A 73 8.72 7.54 14.06
C LEU A 73 8.68 7.88 15.56
N PRO A 74 8.53 9.17 15.92
CA PRO A 74 8.42 9.57 17.32
C PRO A 74 7.18 8.91 17.98
N PRO A 75 7.18 8.74 19.32
CA PRO A 75 6.10 8.08 20.07
C PRO A 75 4.87 9.00 20.23
N ARG A 76 4.39 9.54 19.12
CA ARG A 76 3.21 10.40 18.98
C ARG A 76 2.55 10.12 17.63
N ARG A 77 1.30 10.55 17.47
CA ARG A 77 0.65 10.50 16.15
C ARG A 77 1.48 11.28 15.13
N CYS A 78 1.70 10.66 13.97
CA CYS A 78 2.35 11.26 12.82
C CYS A 78 1.41 11.20 11.62
N THR A 79 1.07 12.35 11.05
CA THR A 79 0.21 12.43 9.86
C THR A 79 1.04 12.82 8.65
N ILE A 80 1.13 11.92 7.67
CA ILE A 80 1.83 12.15 6.41
C ILE A 80 0.80 12.36 5.31
N LYS A 81 0.77 13.53 4.69
CA LYS A 81 -0.08 13.85 3.54
C LYS A 81 0.70 13.62 2.26
N PHE A 82 0.14 12.82 1.36
CA PHE A 82 0.61 12.65 -0.01
C PHE A 82 -0.29 13.42 -0.97
N GLN A 83 0.33 14.15 -1.89
CA GLN A 83 -0.36 14.93 -2.91
C GLN A 83 0.22 14.61 -4.30
N PHE A 84 -0.68 14.23 -5.22
CA PHE A 84 -0.38 13.91 -6.62
C PHE A 84 -1.04 14.95 -7.55
N PRO A 85 -0.39 16.10 -7.83
CA PRO A 85 -1.04 17.26 -8.44
C PRO A 85 -1.69 17.00 -9.80
N GLU A 86 -1.15 16.05 -10.58
CA GLU A 86 -1.61 15.69 -11.91
C GLU A 86 -2.91 14.86 -11.90
N LEU A 87 -3.33 14.35 -10.75
CA LEU A 87 -4.55 13.55 -10.63
C LEU A 87 -5.79 14.45 -10.43
N VAL A 88 -6.96 13.87 -10.73
CA VAL A 88 -8.25 14.49 -10.46
C VAL A 88 -8.45 14.75 -8.96
N PRO A 89 -9.16 15.82 -8.55
CA PRO A 89 -9.27 16.22 -7.15
C PRO A 89 -9.66 15.08 -6.19
N ALA A 90 -10.58 14.20 -6.60
CA ALA A 90 -11.05 13.08 -5.80
C ALA A 90 -10.00 12.00 -5.49
N ARG A 91 -8.86 11.98 -6.19
CA ARG A 91 -7.76 11.00 -6.02
C ARG A 91 -6.41 11.66 -5.74
N ARG A 92 -6.40 12.98 -5.59
CA ARG A 92 -5.19 13.80 -5.52
C ARG A 92 -4.49 13.71 -4.17
N CYS A 93 -5.28 13.61 -3.10
CA CYS A 93 -4.76 13.70 -1.73
C CYS A 93 -5.03 12.42 -0.96
N TRP A 94 -4.03 11.99 -0.20
CA TRP A 94 -4.08 10.80 0.65
C TRP A 94 -3.34 11.08 1.95
N TRP A 95 -3.75 10.42 3.02
CA TRP A 95 -3.13 10.59 4.33
C TRP A 95 -2.79 9.23 4.91
N LEU A 96 -1.55 9.10 5.40
CA LEU A 96 -1.16 8.03 6.30
C LEU A 96 -1.13 8.59 7.71
N VAL A 97 -1.94 8.00 8.59
CA VAL A 97 -1.96 8.34 10.02
C VAL A 97 -1.27 7.20 10.76
N VAL A 98 -0.15 7.52 11.39
CA VAL A 98 0.65 6.55 12.14
C VAL A 98 0.50 6.82 13.63
N GLU A 99 0.07 5.80 14.38
CA GLU A 99 -0.10 5.87 15.83
C GLU A 99 0.37 4.55 16.46
N GLY A 100 1.51 4.61 17.15
CA GLY A 100 2.18 3.42 17.67
C GLY A 100 2.60 2.49 16.53
N ALA A 101 2.11 1.25 16.54
CA ALA A 101 2.37 0.25 15.49
C ALA A 101 1.32 0.25 14.36
N THR A 102 0.29 1.10 14.47
CA THR A 102 -0.82 1.13 13.53
C THR A 102 -0.59 2.18 12.46
N VAL A 103 -0.83 1.80 11.21
CA VAL A 103 -0.81 2.71 10.05
C VAL A 103 -2.18 2.66 9.36
N ASP A 104 -2.88 3.79 9.39
CA ASP A 104 -4.18 3.96 8.74
C ASP A 104 -4.05 4.80 7.47
N LEU A 105 -4.87 4.45 6.47
CA LEU A 105 -4.91 5.14 5.19
C LEU A 105 -6.26 5.84 5.02
N CYS A 106 -6.22 7.15 4.79
CA CYS A 106 -7.41 7.96 4.50
C CYS A 106 -7.33 8.55 3.09
N GLY A 107 -8.43 8.47 2.34
CA GLY A 107 -8.60 9.15 1.04
C GLY A 107 -9.27 10.54 1.15
N PHE A 108 -9.55 10.98 2.38
CA PHE A 108 -10.09 12.28 2.71
C PHE A 108 -9.31 12.86 3.90
N ASP A 109 -9.41 14.17 4.11
CA ASP A 109 -8.70 14.85 5.19
C ASP A 109 -9.22 14.35 6.57
N PRO A 110 -8.37 13.71 7.39
CA PRO A 110 -8.77 13.19 8.70
C PRO A 110 -8.90 14.30 9.76
N GLY A 111 -8.52 15.55 9.45
CA GLY A 111 -8.59 16.68 10.38
C GLY A 111 -7.46 16.74 11.41
N PHE A 112 -6.39 15.96 11.21
CA PHE A 112 -5.18 16.02 12.03
C PHE A 112 -4.16 17.00 11.45
N GLU A 113 -3.30 17.55 12.31
CA GLU A 113 -2.15 18.34 11.87
C GLU A 113 -1.23 17.48 11.00
N VAL A 114 -0.79 18.03 9.87
CA VAL A 114 0.09 17.36 8.92
C VAL A 114 1.54 17.60 9.33
N ASP A 115 2.23 16.54 9.74
CA ASP A 115 3.65 16.59 10.09
C ASP A 115 4.55 16.66 8.85
N VAL A 116 4.16 15.94 7.79
CA VAL A 116 4.92 15.85 6.55
C VAL A 116 3.98 15.93 5.36
N LEU A 117 4.26 16.86 4.44
CA LEU A 117 3.62 16.93 3.13
C LEU A 117 4.59 16.41 2.08
N VAL A 118 4.18 15.39 1.34
CA VAL A 118 4.90 14.82 0.20
C VAL A 118 4.15 15.17 -1.07
N THR A 119 4.76 15.96 -1.96
CA THR A 119 4.14 16.34 -3.23
C THR A 119 4.97 15.80 -4.38
N ALA A 120 4.42 14.88 -5.17
CA ALA A 120 5.16 14.23 -6.25
C ALA A 120 4.21 13.83 -7.37
N SER A 121 4.75 13.51 -8.55
CA SER A 121 3.96 12.73 -9.50
C SER A 121 3.75 11.31 -8.99
N LEU A 122 2.59 10.72 -9.27
CA LEU A 122 2.28 9.32 -8.99
C LEU A 122 3.34 8.40 -9.60
N ARG A 123 3.86 8.73 -10.80
CA ARG A 123 4.95 8.00 -11.45
C ARG A 123 6.23 8.03 -10.63
N SER A 124 6.70 9.21 -10.23
CA SER A 124 7.93 9.34 -9.43
C SER A 124 7.78 8.63 -8.09
N MET A 125 6.64 8.81 -7.42
CA MET A 125 6.41 8.17 -6.13
C MET A 125 6.37 6.64 -6.24
N THR A 126 5.69 6.11 -7.26
CA THR A 126 5.68 4.65 -7.50
C THR A 126 7.08 4.14 -7.83
N ALA A 127 7.85 4.86 -8.65
CA ALA A 127 9.22 4.46 -8.97
C ALA A 127 10.14 4.46 -7.74
N ILE A 128 10.02 5.45 -6.85
CA ILE A 128 10.75 5.49 -5.58
C ILE A 128 10.34 4.31 -4.70
N TRP A 129 9.04 4.09 -4.54
CA TRP A 129 8.50 3.04 -3.68
C TRP A 129 8.90 1.63 -4.15
N MET A 130 8.92 1.39 -5.46
CA MET A 130 9.40 0.14 -6.05
C MET A 130 10.93 0.00 -6.06
N GLY A 131 11.68 0.98 -5.56
CA GLY A 131 13.15 0.98 -5.56
C GLY A 131 13.79 1.21 -6.94
N LEU A 132 13.01 1.65 -7.93
CA LEU A 132 13.48 1.96 -9.29
C LEU A 132 14.13 3.35 -9.38
N ALA A 133 13.75 4.26 -8.49
CA ALA A 133 14.31 5.59 -8.36
C ALA A 133 14.77 5.87 -6.93
N LYS A 134 15.76 6.74 -6.76
CA LYS A 134 16.25 7.14 -5.43
C LYS A 134 15.59 8.45 -5.01
N LEU A 135 15.00 8.48 -3.82
CA LEU A 135 14.33 9.66 -3.26
C LEU A 135 15.22 10.92 -3.35
N GLY A 136 16.46 10.86 -2.86
CA GLY A 136 17.36 12.02 -2.88
C GLY A 136 17.66 12.55 -4.28
N ARG A 137 17.65 11.69 -5.31
CA ARG A 137 17.82 12.14 -6.70
C ARG A 137 16.56 12.81 -7.22
N GLU A 138 15.39 12.22 -6.98
CA GLU A 138 14.10 12.77 -7.41
C GLU A 138 13.81 14.12 -6.74
N THR A 139 14.17 14.28 -5.46
CA THR A 139 14.08 15.56 -4.73
C THR A 139 15.05 16.61 -5.29
N ALA A 140 16.30 16.23 -5.58
CA ALA A 140 17.28 17.14 -6.18
C ALA A 140 16.86 17.63 -7.58
N GLU A 141 16.11 16.80 -8.33
CA GLU A 141 15.57 17.13 -9.64
C GLU A 141 14.17 17.77 -9.57
N GLY A 142 13.67 18.10 -8.38
CA GLY A 142 12.40 18.83 -8.17
C GLY A 142 11.13 18.03 -8.49
N ARG A 143 11.22 16.70 -8.49
CA ARG A 143 10.08 15.80 -8.78
C ARG A 143 9.33 15.32 -7.53
N VAL A 144 9.90 15.57 -6.34
CA VAL A 144 9.35 15.29 -5.00
C VAL A 144 9.75 16.40 -4.04
#